data_AF-A0A132B300-F1
#
_entry.id   AF-A0A132B300-F1
#
_cell.length_a   1.000
_cell.length_b   1.000
_cell.length_c   1.000
_cell.angle_alpha   90.00
_cell.angle_beta   90.00
_cell.angle_gamma   90.00
#
_symmetry.space_group_name_H-M   'P 1'
#
loop_
_entity.id
_entity.type
_entity.pdbx_description
1 polymer ?
#
loop_
_entity_poly.entity_id
_entity_poly.type
_entity_poly.pdbx_seq_one_letter_code
_entity_poly.pdbx_strand_id
1 'polypeptide(L)'
;YGKAEKLEFYNDEEDKIEHPPPPPKPKRRPTTETEEEYKHRIKEWEALMPHAREVKVQGNSMTQKYYVDRLLPIYCQAIESMRHIDDKPWLLQEDSDPSHSMRKKELAQEYKSAHNIQNLVHPAQSPDLNPIKAIWSIIKQRLRR
;
A
#
# COMPACT_ATOMS: atom_id res chain seq x y z
N TYR A 1 -15.65 23.31 1.25
CA TYR A 1 -14.50 22.39 1.30
C TYR A 1 -13.50 22.89 2.33
N GLY A 2 -13.38 22.20 3.47
CA GLY A 2 -12.36 22.50 4.49
C GLY A 2 -11.01 21.89 4.11
N LYS A 3 -9.91 22.46 4.59
CA LYS A 3 -8.60 21.78 4.51
C LYS A 3 -8.67 20.50 5.34
N ALA A 4 -8.12 19.40 4.81
CA ALA A 4 -7.91 18.20 5.61
C ALA A 4 -6.97 18.53 6.78
N GLU A 5 -7.32 18.10 7.99
CA GLU A 5 -6.50 18.33 9.19
C GLU A 5 -5.16 17.57 9.12
N LYS A 6 -5.15 16.43 8.41
CA LYS A 6 -3.98 15.57 8.20
C LYS A 6 -3.95 15.10 6.74
N LEU A 7 -2.76 15.12 6.13
CA LEU A 7 -2.49 14.45 4.86
C LEU A 7 -2.04 13.02 5.16
N GLU A 8 -2.73 12.04 4.59
CA GLU A 8 -2.32 10.63 4.60
C GLU A 8 -1.79 10.27 3.22
N PHE A 9 -0.60 9.66 3.16
CA PHE A 9 -0.03 9.22 1.89
C PHE A 9 -0.21 7.70 1.73
N TYR A 10 -0.30 7.27 0.47
CA TYR A 10 -0.21 5.86 0.14
C TYR A 10 1.19 5.37 0.54
N ASN A 11 1.27 4.43 1.50
CA ASN A 11 2.47 3.91 2.16
C ASN A 11 3.13 4.82 3.21
N ASP A 12 2.37 5.25 4.22
CA ASP A 12 2.95 5.78 5.46
C ASP A 12 3.58 4.68 6.36
N GLU A 13 3.73 3.44 5.87
CA GLU A 13 4.38 2.37 6.63
C GLU A 13 5.90 2.58 6.69
N GLU A 14 6.43 2.67 7.90
CA GLU A 14 7.86 2.82 8.16
C GLU A 14 8.61 1.49 8.02
N ASP A 15 9.89 1.56 7.67
CA ASP A 15 10.79 0.39 7.67
C ASP A 15 10.81 -0.24 9.05
N LYS A 16 10.65 -1.57 9.10
CA LYS A 16 10.56 -2.33 10.35
C LYS A 16 11.87 -3.09 10.58
N ILE A 17 12.37 -3.00 11.80
CA ILE A 17 13.46 -3.87 12.27
C ILE A 17 12.81 -5.14 12.80
N GLU A 18 13.02 -6.26 12.10
CA GLU A 18 12.58 -7.56 12.58
C GLU A 18 13.74 -8.28 13.29
N HIS A 19 13.44 -8.85 14.45
CA HIS A 19 14.36 -9.73 15.18
C HIS A 19 13.91 -11.17 14.98
N PRO A 20 14.63 -11.98 14.18
CA PRO A 20 14.26 -13.37 13.97
C PRO A 20 14.28 -14.14 15.30
N PRO A 21 13.43 -15.17 15.47
CA PRO A 21 13.38 -15.93 16.70
C PRO A 21 14.74 -16.62 16.95
N PRO A 22 15.26 -16.57 18.18
CA PRO A 22 16.54 -17.18 18.48
C PRO A 22 16.44 -18.71 18.48
N PRO A 23 17.56 -19.42 18.24
CA PRO A 23 17.59 -20.87 18.39
C PRO A 23 17.26 -21.27 19.85
N PRO A 24 16.77 -22.50 20.10
CA PRO A 24 16.43 -22.94 21.45
C PRO A 24 17.64 -22.89 22.39
N LYS A 25 17.48 -22.25 23.56
CA LYS A 25 18.57 -22.13 24.53
C LYS A 25 19.04 -23.50 25.04
N PRO A 26 20.35 -23.78 25.07
CA PRO A 26 20.93 -24.97 25.69
C PRO A 26 20.43 -25.21 27.12
N LYS A 27 19.81 -26.36 27.35
CA LYS A 27 19.50 -26.85 28.71
C LYS A 27 20.72 -27.52 29.33
N ARG A 28 20.91 -27.30 30.64
CA ARG A 28 21.98 -27.92 31.45
C ARG A 28 21.74 -29.42 31.60
N ARG A 29 22.82 -30.22 31.53
CA ARG A 29 22.84 -31.69 31.62
C ARG A 29 23.88 -32.16 32.65
N PRO A 30 23.61 -31.99 33.96
CA PRO A 30 24.62 -32.21 35.02
C PRO A 30 25.21 -33.62 35.09
N THR A 31 24.51 -34.62 34.53
CA THR A 31 24.92 -36.03 34.56
C THR A 31 25.94 -36.40 33.49
N THR A 32 26.02 -35.62 32.40
CA THR A 32 26.79 -35.98 31.19
C THR A 32 27.66 -34.86 30.65
N GLU A 33 27.59 -33.66 31.23
CA GLU A 33 28.43 -32.52 30.82
C GLU A 33 29.06 -31.83 32.03
N THR A 34 30.29 -31.34 31.87
CA THR A 34 30.94 -30.51 32.87
C THR A 34 30.42 -29.07 32.81
N GLU A 35 30.72 -28.28 33.84
CA GLU A 35 30.29 -26.88 33.87
C GLU A 35 31.01 -26.02 32.81
N GLU A 36 32.24 -26.35 32.42
CA GLU A 36 32.93 -25.67 31.32
C GLU A 36 32.27 -25.98 29.97
N GLU A 37 31.90 -27.23 29.73
CA GLU A 37 31.22 -27.66 28.50
C GLU A 37 29.86 -26.98 28.34
N TYR A 38 29.10 -26.85 29.44
CA TYR A 38 27.86 -26.09 29.45
C TYR A 38 28.09 -24.61 29.10
N LYS A 39 29.11 -23.97 29.69
CA LYS A 39 29.47 -22.57 29.40
C LYS A 39 29.90 -22.38 27.94
N HIS A 40 30.63 -23.33 27.38
CA HIS A 40 31.03 -23.32 25.98
C HIS A 40 29.80 -23.33 25.05
N ARG A 41 28.85 -24.24 25.29
CA ARG A 41 27.60 -24.33 24.52
C ARG A 41 26.75 -23.07 24.61
N ILE A 42 26.73 -22.40 25.77
CA ILE A 42 26.03 -21.12 25.93
C ILE A 42 26.71 -20.04 25.07
N LYS A 43 28.04 -19.96 25.07
CA LYS A 43 28.79 -18.99 24.27
C LYS A 43 28.60 -19.21 22.77
N GLU A 44 28.58 -20.47 22.32
CA GLU A 44 28.26 -20.81 20.93
C GLU A 44 26.82 -20.44 20.58
N TRP A 45 25.87 -20.68 21.48
CA TRP A 45 24.47 -20.29 21.29
C TRP A 45 24.30 -18.76 21.18
N GLU A 46 25.00 -18.00 22.02
CA GLU A 46 25.02 -16.52 21.94
C GLU A 46 25.60 -16.04 20.60
N ALA A 47 26.64 -16.70 20.09
CA ALA A 47 27.22 -16.38 18.79
C ALA A 47 26.30 -16.74 17.60
N LEU A 48 25.38 -17.68 17.79
CA LEU A 48 24.38 -18.09 16.78
C LEU A 48 23.11 -17.24 16.80
N MET A 49 23.03 -16.22 17.66
CA MET A 49 21.86 -15.34 17.73
C MET A 49 21.68 -14.60 16.38
N PRO A 50 20.48 -14.68 15.78
CA PRO A 50 20.22 -14.03 14.51
C PRO A 50 20.34 -12.51 14.66
N HIS A 51 20.97 -11.87 13.68
CA HIS A 51 21.11 -10.43 13.65
C HIS A 51 19.77 -9.77 13.31
N ALA A 52 19.57 -8.55 13.78
CA ALA A 52 18.43 -7.74 13.39
C ALA A 52 18.44 -7.57 11.86
N ARG A 53 17.29 -7.80 11.23
CA ARG A 53 17.12 -7.61 9.78
C ARG A 53 16.27 -6.38 9.55
N GLU A 54 16.81 -5.43 8.80
CA GLU A 54 16.02 -4.35 8.22
C GLU A 54 15.12 -4.93 7.13
N VAL A 55 13.81 -4.95 7.37
CA VAL A 55 12.82 -5.32 6.38
C VAL A 55 12.32 -4.04 5.75
N LYS A 56 12.85 -3.75 4.55
CA LYS A 56 12.35 -2.66 3.72
C LYS A 56 10.94 -2.96 3.29
N VAL A 57 10.03 -2.02 3.50
CA VAL A 57 8.64 -2.16 3.03
C VAL A 57 8.66 -2.29 1.50
N GLN A 58 8.08 -3.37 0.97
CA GLN A 58 8.17 -3.69 -0.44
C GLN A 58 7.24 -2.79 -1.28
N GLY A 59 7.81 -1.83 -1.99
CA GLY A 59 7.32 -1.28 -3.27
C GLY A 59 6.11 -0.32 -3.24
N ASN A 60 6.32 0.88 -3.79
CA ASN A 60 5.36 1.99 -3.95
C ASN A 60 4.16 1.75 -4.89
N SER A 61 3.93 0.52 -5.36
CA SER A 61 2.87 0.26 -6.35
C SER A 61 1.54 0.06 -5.65
N MET A 62 0.51 0.78 -6.10
CA MET A 62 -0.85 0.63 -5.60
C MET A 62 -1.38 -0.78 -5.86
N THR A 63 -1.82 -1.47 -4.81
CA THR A 63 -2.53 -2.75 -4.99
C THR A 63 -3.99 -2.51 -5.32
N GLN A 64 -4.60 -3.41 -6.10
CA GLN A 64 -6.03 -3.35 -6.39
C GLN A 64 -6.88 -3.42 -5.11
N LYS A 65 -6.47 -4.24 -4.13
CA LYS A 65 -7.14 -4.33 -2.83
C LYS A 65 -7.14 -2.98 -2.11
N TYR A 66 -5.99 -2.32 -2.01
CA TYR A 66 -5.91 -1.00 -1.39
C TYR A 66 -6.80 0.02 -2.09
N TYR A 67 -6.74 0.05 -3.43
CA TYR A 67 -7.58 0.95 -4.23
C TYR A 67 -9.07 0.75 -3.95
N VAL A 68 -9.55 -0.49 -3.90
CA VAL A 68 -10.96 -0.81 -3.60
C VAL A 68 -11.34 -0.52 -2.15
N ASP A 69 -10.48 -0.85 -1.19
CA ASP A 69 -10.81 -0.72 0.23
C ASP A 69 -10.71 0.74 0.72
N ARG A 70 -9.86 1.58 0.10
CA ARG A 70 -9.53 2.92 0.62
C ARG A 70 -9.89 4.08 -0.32
N LEU A 71 -9.67 3.96 -1.63
CA LEU A 71 -9.81 5.09 -2.56
C LEU A 71 -11.14 5.10 -3.30
N LEU A 72 -11.53 3.96 -3.89
CA LEU A 72 -12.75 3.83 -4.66
C LEU A 72 -14.03 4.22 -3.89
N PRO A 73 -14.17 3.94 -2.58
CA PRO A 73 -15.36 4.37 -1.81
C PRO A 73 -15.50 5.90 -1.77
N ILE A 74 -14.37 6.62 -1.68
CA ILE A 74 -14.34 8.09 -1.68
C ILE A 74 -14.87 8.63 -3.02
N TYR A 75 -14.43 8.04 -4.12
CA TYR A 75 -14.89 8.43 -5.46
C TYR A 75 -16.36 8.11 -5.68
N CYS A 76 -16.82 6.94 -5.22
CA CYS A 76 -18.23 6.57 -5.29
C CYS A 76 -19.11 7.53 -4.51
N GLN A 77 -18.70 7.89 -3.28
CA GLN A 77 -19.42 8.86 -2.46
C GLN A 77 -19.46 10.24 -3.11
N ALA A 78 -18.36 10.68 -3.72
CA ALA A 78 -18.32 11.95 -4.44
C ALA A 78 -19.29 11.95 -5.63
N ILE A 79 -19.28 10.89 -6.45
CA ILE A 79 -20.20 10.74 -7.59
C ILE A 79 -21.65 10.72 -7.13
N GLU A 80 -21.96 9.97 -6.07
CA GLU A 80 -23.31 9.91 -5.50
C GLU A 80 -23.77 11.29 -4.98
N SER A 81 -22.88 12.02 -4.32
CA SER A 81 -23.15 13.39 -3.89
C SER A 81 -23.46 14.32 -5.06
N MET A 82 -22.78 14.15 -6.20
CA MET A 82 -23.04 14.94 -7.40
C MET A 82 -24.37 14.59 -8.07
N ARG A 83 -24.80 13.33 -8.03
CA ARG A 83 -26.13 12.90 -8.54
C ARG A 83 -27.29 13.54 -7.78
N HIS A 84 -27.09 13.93 -6.53
CA HIS A 84 -28.08 14.70 -5.78
C HIS A 84 -28.16 16.17 -6.20
N ILE A 85 -27.14 16.68 -6.90
CA ILE A 85 -27.07 18.08 -7.35
C ILE A 85 -27.70 18.22 -8.74
N ASP A 86 -27.36 17.33 -9.67
CA ASP A 86 -27.96 17.29 -11.01
C ASP A 86 -28.09 15.87 -11.56
N ASP A 87 -29.00 15.71 -12.53
CA ASP A 87 -29.30 14.44 -13.21
C ASP A 87 -28.35 14.18 -14.40
N LYS A 88 -27.11 14.70 -14.34
CA LYS A 88 -26.14 14.49 -15.42
C LYS A 88 -25.44 13.15 -15.27
N PRO A 89 -24.96 12.56 -16.39
CA PRO A 89 -24.08 11.40 -16.32
C PRO A 89 -22.72 11.82 -15.74
N TRP A 90 -22.48 11.43 -14.49
CA TRP A 90 -21.18 11.57 -13.82
C TRP A 90 -20.28 10.38 -14.16
N LEU A 91 -19.17 10.65 -14.87
CA LEU A 91 -18.23 9.65 -15.34
C LEU A 91 -16.91 9.72 -14.56
N LEU A 92 -16.39 8.55 -14.18
CA LEU A 92 -15.08 8.39 -13.55
C LEU A 92 -14.00 8.23 -14.63
N GLN A 93 -13.07 9.19 -14.72
CA GLN A 93 -11.90 9.07 -15.59
C GLN A 93 -10.68 8.58 -14.82
N GLU A 94 -10.11 7.47 -15.27
CA GLU A 94 -8.91 6.84 -14.69
C GLU A 94 -7.96 6.40 -15.80
N ASP A 95 -6.69 6.18 -15.46
CA ASP A 95 -5.74 5.59 -16.39
C ASP A 95 -5.82 4.05 -16.38
N SER A 96 -5.08 3.46 -17.31
CA SER A 96 -5.01 2.02 -17.53
C SER A 96 -4.13 1.27 -16.53
N ASP A 97 -3.98 1.76 -15.29
CA ASP A 97 -3.19 1.06 -14.26
C ASP A 97 -3.83 -0.29 -13.89
N PRO A 98 -3.04 -1.37 -13.72
CA PRO A 98 -3.56 -2.68 -13.34
C PRO A 98 -4.42 -2.68 -12.06
N SER A 99 -4.16 -1.76 -11.11
CA SER A 99 -4.96 -1.63 -9.89
C SER A 99 -6.40 -1.19 -10.14
N HIS A 100 -6.68 -0.50 -11.25
CA HIS A 100 -8.03 0.01 -11.60
C HIS A 100 -8.95 -1.02 -12.28
N SER A 101 -8.44 -2.25 -12.49
CA SER A 101 -9.04 -3.35 -13.25
C SER A 101 -9.03 -3.15 -14.77
N MET A 102 -8.14 -3.88 -15.44
CA MET A 102 -7.99 -3.85 -16.91
C MET A 102 -8.20 -5.22 -17.57
N ARG A 103 -8.25 -6.31 -16.80
CA ARG A 103 -8.50 -7.67 -17.31
C ARG A 103 -9.61 -8.34 -16.48
N LYS A 104 -10.28 -9.33 -17.09
CA LYS A 104 -11.54 -10.01 -16.67
C LYS A 104 -11.98 -9.82 -15.20
N LYS A 105 -13.23 -9.36 -14.97
CA LYS A 105 -13.98 -9.36 -13.68
C LYS A 105 -13.07 -9.37 -12.45
N GLU A 106 -12.37 -8.25 -12.29
CA GLU A 106 -11.49 -8.00 -11.15
C GLU A 106 -12.20 -7.16 -10.09
N LEU A 107 -11.66 -7.16 -8.86
CA LEU A 107 -12.30 -6.62 -7.65
C LEU A 107 -12.80 -5.17 -7.82
N ALA A 108 -12.01 -4.31 -8.48
CA ALA A 108 -12.39 -2.92 -8.70
C ALA A 108 -13.52 -2.77 -9.73
N GLN A 109 -13.53 -3.58 -10.79
CA GLN A 109 -14.62 -3.59 -11.76
C GLN A 109 -15.94 -4.07 -11.15
N GLU A 110 -15.89 -5.09 -10.29
CA GLU A 110 -17.08 -5.59 -9.57
C GLU A 110 -17.62 -4.52 -8.62
N TYR A 111 -16.75 -3.86 -7.86
CA TYR A 111 -17.14 -2.77 -6.96
C TYR A 111 -17.79 -1.61 -7.72
N LYS A 112 -17.17 -1.15 -8.81
CA LYS A 112 -17.72 -0.10 -9.69
C LYS A 112 -19.10 -0.48 -10.22
N SER A 113 -19.26 -1.72 -10.69
CA SER A 113 -20.53 -2.23 -11.19
C SER A 113 -21.61 -2.26 -10.11
N ALA A 114 -21.27 -2.72 -8.90
CA ALA A 114 -22.18 -2.75 -7.76
C ALA A 114 -22.63 -1.35 -7.30
N HIS A 115 -21.85 -0.31 -7.59
CA HIS A 115 -22.14 1.09 -7.23
C HIS A 115 -22.61 1.93 -8.43
N ASN A 116 -22.93 1.28 -9.56
CA ASN A 116 -23.37 1.93 -10.79
C ASN A 116 -22.40 3.03 -11.25
N ILE A 117 -21.09 2.81 -11.10
CA ILE A 117 -20.06 3.75 -11.53
C ILE A 117 -19.75 3.52 -13.00
N GLN A 118 -19.85 4.59 -13.79
CA GLN A 118 -19.53 4.58 -15.20
C GLN A 118 -18.14 5.16 -15.41
N ASN A 119 -17.26 4.41 -16.07
CA ASN A 119 -15.92 4.89 -16.41
C ASN A 119 -15.92 5.58 -17.78
N LEU A 120 -15.20 6.69 -17.89
CA LEU A 120 -14.87 7.30 -19.17
C LEU A 120 -13.84 6.41 -19.89
N VAL A 121 -14.08 6.12 -21.17
CA VAL A 121 -13.10 5.41 -21.99
C VAL A 121 -11.87 6.32 -22.18
N HIS A 122 -10.72 5.86 -21.70
CA HIS A 122 -9.46 6.60 -21.79
C HIS A 122 -8.40 5.75 -22.51
N PRO A 123 -7.75 6.28 -23.57
CA PRO A 123 -6.72 5.55 -24.29
C PRO A 123 -5.46 5.36 -23.45
N ALA A 124 -4.80 4.22 -23.65
CA ALA A 124 -3.54 3.92 -22.99
C ALA A 124 -2.45 4.92 -23.42
N GLN A 125 -1.54 5.25 -22.51
CA GLN A 125 -0.40 6.15 -22.76
C GLN A 125 -0.80 7.58 -23.22
N SER A 126 -1.99 8.07 -22.85
CA SER A 126 -2.46 9.42 -23.20
C SER A 126 -2.58 10.36 -21.99
N PRO A 127 -1.45 10.69 -21.32
CA PRO A 127 -1.48 11.56 -20.14
C PRO A 127 -1.95 13.00 -20.47
N ASP A 128 -1.79 13.43 -21.72
CA ASP A 128 -2.26 14.70 -22.26
C ASP A 128 -3.79 14.83 -22.26
N LEU A 129 -4.50 13.71 -22.41
CA LEU A 129 -5.97 13.65 -22.36
C LEU A 129 -6.51 13.51 -20.93
N ASN A 130 -5.65 13.52 -19.90
CA ASN A 130 -6.06 13.45 -18.51
C ASN A 130 -5.85 14.81 -17.80
N PRO A 131 -6.95 15.52 -17.41
CA PRO A 131 -6.85 16.85 -16.83
C PRO A 131 -6.03 16.88 -15.52
N ILE A 132 -5.94 15.76 -14.79
CA ILE A 132 -5.13 15.72 -13.55
C ILE A 132 -3.64 15.97 -13.82
N LYS A 133 -3.13 15.60 -15.01
CA LYS A 133 -1.72 15.83 -15.37
C LYS A 133 -1.43 17.32 -15.56
N ALA A 134 -2.39 18.08 -16.10
CA ALA A 134 -2.29 19.54 -16.21
C ALA A 134 -2.26 20.20 -14.81
N ILE A 135 -3.13 19.77 -13.90
CA ILE A 135 -3.14 20.25 -12.50
C ILE A 135 -1.79 20.00 -11.83
N TRP A 136 -1.24 18.79 -11.97
CA TRP A 136 0.10 18.47 -11.45
C TRP A 136 1.21 19.32 -12.06
N SER A 137 1.13 19.64 -13.35
CA SER A 137 2.09 20.54 -14.01
C SER A 137 2.09 21.93 -13.35
N ILE A 138 0.90 22.49 -13.11
CA ILE A 138 0.73 23.79 -12.44
C ILE A 138 1.31 23.75 -11.02
N ILE A 139 1.01 22.69 -10.25
CA ILE A 139 1.54 22.52 -8.89
C ILE A 139 3.07 22.48 -8.92
N LYS A 140 3.67 21.66 -9.80
CA LYS A 140 5.13 21.53 -9.92
C LYS A 140 5.79 22.85 -10.32
N GLN A 141 5.18 23.62 -11.22
CA GLN A 141 5.70 24.94 -11.61
C GLN A 141 5.70 25.92 -10.42
N ARG A 142 4.66 25.88 -9.58
CA ARG A 142 4.56 26.75 -8.40
C ARG A 142 5.54 26.37 -7.30
N LEU A 143 5.83 25.08 -7.13
CA LEU A 143 6.77 24.56 -6.13
C LEU A 143 8.25 24.74 -6.51
N ARG A 144 8.55 24.99 -7.80
CA ARG A 144 9.92 25.23 -8.29
C ARG A 144 10.43 26.66 -8.09
N ARG A 145 9.61 27.53 -7.47
CA ARG A 145 10.02 28.87 -7.05
C ARG A 145 10.77 28.80 -5.73
#